data_AF-A0A3Q3XNA4-F1
#
_entry.id   AF-A0A3Q3XNA4-F1
#
_cell.length_a   1.000
_cell.length_b   1.000
_cell.length_c   1.000
_cell.angle_alpha   90.00
_cell.angle_beta   90.00
_cell.angle_gamma   90.00
#
_symmetry.space_group_name_H-M   'P 1'
#
loop_
_entity.id
_entity.type
_entity.pdbx_description
1 polymer ?
#
loop_
_entity_poly.entity_id
_entity_poly.type
_entity_poly.pdbx_seq_one_letter_code
_entity_poly.pdbx_strand_id
1 'polypeptide(L)'
;MGSGESTTRKVSFGVDDEDRVRILRGVKLSEDVLQRMKGVANISLKRTSSTSIPEKDTVDVCFLLQAQQLQKKDSQLKALDAFYKEQLAQLEKRNLERYDQSKEQFHQAVSKTEVNVRSRNTDPVCSNLQAQILSCYRGNRDQTLKCSDLAKEYMQCIDSAKKVRALIRSRKKCF
;
A
#
# COMPACT_ATOMS: atom_id res chain seq x y z
N MET A 1 4.07 -32.36 -12.54
CA MET A 1 5.38 -31.69 -12.78
C MET A 1 5.28 -30.26 -12.24
N GLY A 2 6.15 -29.89 -11.29
CA GLY A 2 6.47 -28.48 -10.97
C GLY A 2 5.76 -27.79 -9.79
N SER A 3 6.03 -28.22 -8.54
CA SER A 3 5.89 -27.33 -7.37
C SER A 3 7.23 -26.61 -7.15
N GLY A 4 7.26 -25.31 -7.36
CA GLY A 4 8.43 -24.46 -7.10
C GLY A 4 8.04 -23.24 -6.30
N GLU A 5 8.32 -23.25 -5.00
CA GLU A 5 8.14 -22.11 -4.12
C GLU A 5 9.13 -20.99 -4.49
N SER A 6 8.59 -19.82 -4.86
CA SER A 6 9.42 -18.66 -5.20
C SER A 6 9.81 -17.90 -3.93
N THR A 7 11.06 -18.08 -3.49
CA THR A 7 11.65 -17.24 -2.43
C THR A 7 11.81 -15.81 -2.93
N THR A 8 11.15 -14.85 -2.28
CA THR A 8 11.33 -13.42 -2.53
C THR A 8 12.54 -12.89 -1.75
N ARG A 9 13.54 -12.35 -2.46
CA ARG A 9 14.71 -11.71 -1.82
C ARG A 9 14.31 -10.34 -1.28
N LYS A 10 14.57 -10.07 0.00
CA LYS A 10 14.39 -8.74 0.60
C LYS A 10 15.45 -7.78 0.06
N VAL A 11 15.02 -6.63 -0.47
CA VAL A 11 15.90 -5.56 -0.97
C VAL A 11 15.75 -4.36 -0.04
N SER A 12 16.86 -3.74 0.36
CA SER A 12 16.89 -2.52 1.18
C SER A 12 16.91 -1.30 0.26
N PHE A 13 16.00 -0.35 0.47
CA PHE A 13 15.99 0.92 -0.26
C PHE A 13 16.63 2.01 0.60
N GLY A 14 17.67 2.66 0.07
CA GLY A 14 18.16 3.93 0.60
C GLY A 14 17.47 5.08 -0.14
N VAL A 15 16.81 5.96 0.61
CA VAL A 15 16.23 7.22 0.12
C VAL A 15 17.25 8.33 0.35
N ASP A 16 17.41 9.23 -0.62
CA ASP A 16 18.27 10.42 -0.46
C ASP A 16 17.49 11.64 0.06
N ASP A 17 18.17 12.76 0.32
CA ASP A 17 17.59 13.99 0.87
C ASP A 17 16.51 14.67 -0.02
N GLU A 18 16.35 14.23 -1.27
CA GLU A 18 15.34 14.68 -2.24
C GLU A 18 14.25 13.61 -2.52
N ASP A 19 14.04 12.65 -1.62
CA ASP A 19 13.00 11.61 -1.67
C ASP A 19 13.09 10.63 -2.86
N ARG A 20 14.25 10.50 -3.51
CA ARG A 20 14.46 9.53 -4.61
C ARG A 20 15.12 8.25 -4.10
N VAL A 21 14.58 7.09 -4.50
CA VAL A 21 15.10 5.76 -4.15
C VAL A 21 16.35 5.46 -4.99
N ARG A 22 17.52 5.28 -4.36
CA ARG A 22 18.79 5.31 -5.11
C ARG A 22 19.41 3.99 -5.57
N ILE A 23 19.12 2.78 -5.05
CA ILE A 23 19.88 1.58 -5.53
C ILE A 23 19.11 0.24 -5.54
N LEU A 24 19.16 -0.43 -6.71
CA LEU A 24 19.12 -1.88 -6.92
C LEU A 24 20.57 -2.38 -7.17
N ARG A 25 21.00 -3.38 -6.39
CA ARG A 25 22.37 -3.99 -6.29
C ARG A 25 23.36 -3.22 -5.42
N GLY A 26 23.18 -3.37 -4.11
CA GLY A 26 24.03 -2.77 -3.08
C GLY A 26 25.48 -3.26 -3.09
N VAL A 27 26.39 -2.30 -3.24
CA VAL A 27 27.71 -2.32 -2.60
C VAL A 27 27.95 -0.91 -2.08
N LYS A 28 27.90 -0.72 -0.75
CA LYS A 28 28.25 0.56 -0.12
C LYS A 28 29.77 0.63 -0.06
N LEU A 29 30.37 1.44 -0.93
CA LEU A 29 31.81 1.72 -0.88
C LEU A 29 32.09 2.72 0.24
N SER A 30 33.21 2.53 0.96
CA SER A 30 33.69 3.51 1.94
C SER A 30 34.22 4.76 1.24
N GLU A 31 34.19 5.90 1.95
CA GLU A 31 34.67 7.18 1.41
C GLU A 31 36.12 7.07 0.92
N ASP A 32 36.97 6.29 1.60
CA ASP A 32 38.36 6.04 1.18
C ASP A 32 38.49 5.29 -0.14
N VAL A 33 37.55 4.39 -0.46
CA VAL A 33 37.51 3.69 -1.75
C VAL A 33 37.03 4.62 -2.85
N LEU A 34 36.05 5.48 -2.54
CA LEU A 34 35.59 6.53 -3.46
C LEU A 34 36.70 7.57 -3.74
N GLN A 35 37.47 7.98 -2.72
CA GLN A 35 38.59 8.90 -2.85
C GLN A 35 39.67 8.35 -3.78
N ARG A 36 39.96 7.04 -3.69
CA ARG A 36 40.91 6.36 -4.58
C ARG A 36 40.41 6.29 -6.02
N MET A 37 39.13 6.00 -6.24
CA MET A 37 38.55 6.01 -7.59
C MET A 37 38.55 7.41 -8.20
N LYS A 38 38.30 8.45 -7.40
CA LYS A 38 38.43 9.86 -7.83
C LYS A 38 39.90 10.26 -8.07
N GLY A 39 40.84 9.71 -7.30
CA GLY A 39 42.28 9.94 -7.46
C GLY A 39 42.87 9.47 -8.79
N VAL A 40 42.24 8.49 -9.46
CA VAL A 40 42.62 8.03 -10.80
C VAL A 40 42.28 9.07 -11.88
N ALA A 41 41.27 9.93 -11.65
CA ALA A 41 40.90 11.01 -12.57
C ALA A 41 41.78 12.27 -12.43
N ASN A 42 42.67 12.33 -11.43
CA ASN A 42 43.52 13.49 -11.15
C ASN A 42 45.03 13.22 -11.34
N ILE A 43 45.39 12.21 -12.14
CA ILE A 43 46.77 11.96 -12.54
C ILE A 43 46.96 12.40 -14.00
N SER A 44 46.90 13.70 -14.26
CA SER A 44 47.78 14.41 -15.21
C SER A 44 47.34 15.87 -15.35
N LEU A 45 47.58 16.66 -14.30
CA LEU A 45 47.64 18.12 -14.38
C LEU A 45 48.70 18.60 -13.38
N LYS A 46 49.94 18.14 -13.58
CA LYS A 46 51.12 18.72 -12.95
C LYS A 46 52.15 19.06 -14.03
N ARG A 47 51.94 20.25 -14.58
CA ARG A 47 52.89 21.23 -15.09
C ARG A 47 54.37 20.86 -14.88
N THR A 48 55.09 20.58 -15.96
CA THR A 48 56.54 20.84 -16.08
C THR A 48 56.74 21.81 -17.24
N SER A 49 57.24 22.98 -16.89
CA SER A 49 57.65 24.05 -17.80
C SER A 49 59.04 23.74 -18.37
N SER A 50 59.16 23.55 -19.69
CA SER A 50 60.34 23.91 -20.49
C SER A 50 60.07 23.76 -22.00
N THR A 51 59.96 24.91 -22.67
CA THR A 51 60.51 25.28 -24.00
C THR A 51 60.68 24.18 -25.10
N SER A 52 59.83 24.19 -26.14
CA SER A 52 60.14 24.59 -27.54
C SER A 52 59.45 23.79 -28.70
N ILE A 53 58.83 24.54 -29.63
CA ILE A 53 58.53 24.27 -31.08
C ILE A 53 57.31 23.37 -31.46
N PRO A 54 56.52 23.70 -32.53
CA PRO A 54 55.11 23.31 -32.68
C PRO A 54 54.84 22.16 -33.68
N GLU A 55 53.85 21.31 -33.37
CA GLU A 55 53.13 20.44 -34.33
C GLU A 55 51.73 20.20 -33.78
N LYS A 56 50.69 20.80 -34.39
CA LYS A 56 49.34 20.89 -33.81
C LYS A 56 48.26 20.08 -34.54
N ASP A 57 48.62 19.22 -35.50
CA ASP A 57 47.62 18.72 -36.46
C ASP A 57 47.29 17.22 -36.35
N THR A 58 47.99 16.44 -35.52
CA THR A 58 47.73 14.99 -35.35
C THR A 58 47.02 14.62 -34.05
N VAL A 59 47.10 15.48 -33.02
CA VAL A 59 46.44 15.28 -31.72
C VAL A 59 44.93 15.62 -31.78
N ASP A 60 44.53 16.47 -32.71
CA ASP A 60 43.16 16.99 -32.85
C ASP A 60 42.20 15.98 -33.49
N VAL A 61 42.64 15.27 -34.54
CA VAL A 61 41.79 14.32 -35.29
C VAL A 61 41.37 13.11 -34.42
N CYS A 62 42.26 12.60 -33.58
CA CYS A 62 41.96 11.48 -32.69
C CYS A 62 40.96 11.88 -31.58
N PHE A 63 41.11 13.10 -31.05
CA PHE A 63 40.17 13.67 -30.08
C PHE A 63 38.77 13.89 -30.69
N LEU A 64 38.69 14.44 -31.91
CA LEU A 64 37.43 14.65 -32.62
C LEU A 64 36.72 13.32 -32.95
N LEU A 65 37.48 12.28 -33.34
CA LEU A 65 36.92 10.94 -33.59
C LEU A 65 36.36 10.32 -32.30
N GLN A 66 37.07 10.46 -31.17
CA GLN A 66 36.60 9.98 -29.87
C GLN A 66 35.36 10.75 -29.41
N ALA A 67 35.32 12.08 -29.60
CA ALA A 67 34.16 12.90 -29.30
C ALA A 67 32.93 12.48 -30.12
N GLN A 68 33.10 12.16 -31.40
CA GLN A 68 32.02 11.66 -32.25
C GLN A 68 31.50 10.29 -31.80
N GLN A 69 32.39 9.40 -31.36
CA GLN A 69 31.99 8.10 -30.80
C GLN A 69 31.23 8.24 -29.48
N LEU A 70 31.67 9.14 -28.59
CA LEU A 70 30.96 9.46 -27.36
C LEU A 70 29.58 10.02 -27.65
N GLN A 71 29.47 10.98 -28.58
CA GLN A 71 28.19 11.55 -28.98
C GLN A 71 27.22 10.48 -29.52
N LYS A 72 27.72 9.50 -30.30
CA LYS A 72 26.91 8.37 -30.77
C LYS A 72 26.45 7.46 -29.63
N LYS A 73 27.30 7.21 -28.63
CA LYS A 73 26.89 6.42 -27.45
C LYS A 73 25.92 7.18 -26.57
N ASP A 74 26.10 8.48 -26.40
CA ASP A 74 25.19 9.33 -25.65
C ASP A 74 23.81 9.42 -26.31
N SER A 75 23.75 9.50 -27.65
CA SER A 75 22.47 9.51 -28.36
C SER A 75 21.75 8.15 -28.25
N GLN A 76 22.49 7.04 -28.33
CA GLN A 76 21.94 5.70 -28.10
C GLN A 76 21.43 5.51 -26.67
N LEU A 77 22.20 5.96 -25.66
CA LEU A 77 21.79 5.90 -24.27
C LEU A 77 20.53 6.75 -24.01
N LYS A 78 20.47 7.96 -24.58
CA LYS A 78 19.28 8.83 -24.48
C LYS A 78 18.06 8.21 -25.13
N ALA A 79 18.20 7.58 -26.30
CA ALA A 79 17.09 6.90 -26.96
C ALA A 79 16.56 5.72 -26.12
N LEU A 80 17.46 4.94 -25.54
CA LEU A 80 17.10 3.81 -24.68
C LEU A 80 16.42 4.27 -23.37
N ASP A 81 16.95 5.32 -22.75
CA ASP A 81 16.35 5.95 -21.56
C ASP A 81 14.94 6.47 -21.84
N ALA A 82 14.74 7.17 -22.97
CA ALA A 82 13.43 7.64 -23.39
C ALA A 82 12.45 6.47 -23.59
N PHE A 83 12.90 5.38 -24.23
CA PHE A 83 12.09 4.18 -24.41
C PHE A 83 11.66 3.56 -23.07
N TYR A 84 12.59 3.36 -22.13
CA TYR A 84 12.25 2.77 -20.84
C TYR A 84 11.38 3.68 -19.97
N LYS A 85 11.59 5.00 -20.03
CA LYS A 85 10.72 5.97 -19.35
C LYS A 85 9.29 5.90 -19.87
N GLU A 86 9.10 5.80 -21.18
CA GLU A 86 7.78 5.62 -21.79
C GLU A 86 7.12 4.31 -21.34
N GLN A 87 7.87 3.21 -21.31
CA GLN A 87 7.36 1.92 -20.83
C GLN A 87 6.95 1.96 -19.35
N LEU A 88 7.72 2.63 -18.50
CA LEU A 88 7.40 2.82 -17.09
C LEU A 88 6.13 3.67 -16.93
N ALA A 89 6.02 4.78 -17.65
CA ALA A 89 4.83 5.63 -17.62
C ALA A 89 3.57 4.86 -18.06
N GLN A 90 3.67 4.04 -19.11
CA GLN A 90 2.57 3.18 -19.55
C GLN A 90 2.21 2.11 -18.52
N LEU A 91 3.19 1.55 -17.82
CA LEU A 91 2.95 0.58 -16.76
C LEU A 91 2.27 1.22 -15.55
N GLU A 92 2.75 2.38 -15.11
CA GLU A 92 2.16 3.17 -14.03
C GLU A 92 0.72 3.55 -14.34
N LYS A 93 0.45 4.04 -15.56
CA LYS A 93 -0.90 4.34 -16.03
C LYS A 93 -1.83 3.13 -15.96
N ARG A 94 -1.42 1.97 -16.50
CA ARG A 94 -2.22 0.73 -16.45
C ARG A 94 -2.39 0.16 -15.04
N ASN A 95 -1.44 0.40 -14.15
CA ASN A 95 -1.58 0.02 -12.74
C ASN A 95 -2.62 0.88 -12.04
N LEU A 96 -2.58 2.21 -12.27
CA LEU A 96 -3.54 3.15 -11.71
C LEU A 96 -4.96 2.87 -12.21
N GLU A 97 -5.15 2.68 -13.52
CA GLU A 97 -6.45 2.32 -14.10
C GLU A 97 -7.02 1.03 -13.50
N ARG A 98 -6.20 -0.01 -13.33
CA ARG A 98 -6.63 -1.27 -12.69
C ARG A 98 -6.97 -1.08 -11.22
N TYR A 99 -6.22 -0.25 -10.50
CA TYR A 99 -6.51 0.07 -9.11
C TYR A 99 -7.86 0.78 -8.97
N ASP A 100 -8.11 1.80 -9.81
CA ASP A 100 -9.37 2.55 -9.80
C ASP A 100 -10.56 1.65 -10.15
N GLN A 101 -10.43 0.81 -11.19
CA GLN A 101 -11.44 -0.18 -11.54
C GLN A 101 -11.71 -1.17 -10.40
N SER A 102 -10.66 -1.67 -9.74
CA SER A 102 -10.80 -2.60 -8.61
C SER A 102 -11.49 -1.94 -7.41
N LYS A 103 -11.15 -0.68 -7.13
CA LYS A 103 -11.79 0.13 -6.08
C LYS A 103 -13.28 0.32 -6.38
N GLU A 104 -13.63 0.66 -7.61
CA GLU A 104 -15.03 0.83 -8.01
C GLU A 104 -15.82 -0.48 -7.95
N GLN A 105 -15.24 -1.58 -8.43
CA GLN A 105 -15.84 -2.91 -8.31
C GLN A 105 -16.07 -3.31 -6.85
N PHE A 106 -15.13 -3.01 -5.95
CA PHE A 106 -15.29 -3.25 -4.53
C PHE A 106 -16.46 -2.44 -3.95
N HIS A 107 -16.50 -1.12 -4.20
CA HIS A 107 -17.60 -0.28 -3.73
C HIS A 107 -18.95 -0.70 -4.30
N GLN A 108 -18.99 -1.09 -5.58
CA GLN A 108 -20.20 -1.59 -6.21
C GLN A 108 -20.65 -2.94 -5.59
N ALA A 109 -19.71 -3.83 -5.29
CA ALA A 109 -20.00 -5.09 -4.61
C ALA A 109 -20.52 -4.85 -3.20
N VAL A 110 -19.90 -3.95 -2.43
CA VAL A 110 -20.38 -3.53 -1.11
C VAL A 110 -21.80 -3.01 -1.20
N SER A 111 -22.09 -2.05 -2.08
CA SER A 111 -23.44 -1.48 -2.23
C SER A 111 -24.48 -2.53 -2.62
N LYS A 112 -24.17 -3.42 -3.57
CA LYS A 112 -25.04 -4.54 -3.96
C LYS A 112 -25.30 -5.50 -2.80
N THR A 113 -24.28 -5.77 -1.98
CA THR A 113 -24.40 -6.64 -0.82
C THR A 113 -25.17 -5.95 0.30
N GLU A 114 -24.97 -4.66 0.56
CA GLU A 114 -25.69 -3.89 1.58
C GLU A 114 -27.21 -3.90 1.36
N VAL A 115 -27.68 -3.77 0.11
CA VAL A 115 -29.11 -3.87 -0.21
C VAL A 115 -29.68 -5.26 0.12
N ASN A 116 -28.88 -6.31 -0.05
CA ASN A 116 -29.30 -7.69 0.19
C ASN A 116 -29.11 -8.13 1.66
N VAL A 117 -28.14 -7.56 2.36
CA VAL A 117 -27.88 -7.79 3.77
C VAL A 117 -28.86 -6.91 4.54
N ARG A 118 -30.05 -7.44 4.81
CA ARG A 118 -31.02 -6.79 5.68
C ARG A 118 -30.32 -6.37 6.98
N SER A 119 -30.37 -5.08 7.28
CA SER A 119 -30.06 -4.57 8.61
C SER A 119 -30.83 -5.44 9.59
N ARG A 120 -30.10 -6.15 10.46
CA ARG A 120 -30.74 -6.92 11.52
C ARG A 120 -31.41 -5.86 12.38
N ASN A 121 -32.73 -5.81 12.33
CA ASN A 121 -33.48 -5.00 13.25
C ASN A 121 -33.12 -5.47 14.67
N THR A 122 -32.31 -4.68 15.37
CA THR A 122 -31.84 -4.90 16.73
C THR A 122 -32.78 -4.24 17.74
N ASP A 123 -34.04 -4.01 17.36
CA ASP A 123 -34.98 -3.39 18.29
C ASP A 123 -35.07 -4.28 19.54
N PRO A 124 -34.87 -3.70 20.73
CA PRO A 124 -34.88 -4.46 21.96
C PRO A 124 -36.25 -5.11 22.14
N VAL A 125 -36.24 -6.43 22.26
CA VAL A 125 -37.44 -7.19 22.57
C VAL A 125 -38.00 -6.69 23.90
N CYS A 126 -39.30 -6.44 23.96
CA CYS A 126 -40.00 -5.96 25.15
C CYS A 126 -39.63 -4.52 25.57
N SER A 127 -39.22 -3.65 24.64
CA SER A 127 -38.83 -2.25 24.89
C SER A 127 -39.78 -1.48 25.81
N ASN A 128 -41.09 -1.60 25.60
CA ASN A 128 -42.10 -0.93 26.41
C ASN A 128 -42.10 -1.44 27.87
N LEU A 129 -42.06 -2.76 28.08
CA LEU A 129 -41.98 -3.36 29.42
C LEU A 129 -40.65 -3.04 30.10
N GLN A 130 -39.55 -2.96 29.33
CA GLN A 130 -38.24 -2.56 29.83
C GLN A 130 -38.26 -1.12 30.36
N ALA A 131 -38.92 -0.19 29.65
CA ALA A 131 -39.07 1.19 30.13
C ALA A 131 -39.92 1.25 31.41
N GLN A 132 -41.02 0.51 31.46
CA GLN A 132 -41.92 0.46 32.61
C GLN A 132 -41.24 -0.11 33.85
N ILE A 133 -40.51 -1.23 33.73
CA ILE A 133 -39.85 -1.86 34.88
C ILE A 133 -38.71 -0.99 35.43
N LEU A 134 -37.94 -0.35 34.55
CA LEU A 134 -36.91 0.61 34.96
C LEU A 134 -37.51 1.83 35.66
N SER A 135 -38.66 2.32 35.20
CA SER A 135 -39.40 3.40 35.86
C SER A 135 -39.89 2.97 37.25
N CYS A 136 -40.46 1.77 37.37
CA CYS A 136 -40.97 1.24 38.63
C CYS A 136 -39.86 1.13 39.70
N TYR A 137 -38.70 0.58 39.37
CA TYR A 137 -37.59 0.46 40.32
C TYR A 137 -36.98 1.82 40.70
N ARG A 138 -36.96 2.80 39.79
CA ARG A 138 -36.53 4.16 40.14
C ARG A 138 -37.46 4.81 41.16
N GLY A 139 -38.77 4.57 41.05
CA GLY A 139 -39.78 5.09 41.98
C GLY A 139 -39.90 4.32 43.29
N ASN A 140 -39.46 3.06 43.34
CA ASN A 140 -39.62 2.16 44.50
C ASN A 140 -38.28 1.53 44.93
N ARG A 141 -37.28 2.37 45.28
CA ARG A 141 -35.91 1.91 45.58
C ARG A 141 -35.85 0.91 46.75
N ASP A 142 -36.57 1.18 47.82
CA ASP A 142 -36.57 0.35 49.04
C ASP A 142 -37.75 -0.64 49.08
N GLN A 143 -38.62 -0.60 48.05
CA GLN A 143 -39.86 -1.38 47.96
C GLN A 143 -39.94 -2.12 46.63
N THR A 144 -38.84 -2.76 46.23
CA THR A 144 -38.67 -3.45 44.94
C THR A 144 -39.73 -4.53 44.67
N LEU A 145 -40.30 -5.13 45.71
CA LEU A 145 -41.38 -6.13 45.61
C LEU A 145 -42.67 -5.56 44.98
N LYS A 146 -42.92 -4.24 45.04
CA LYS A 146 -44.05 -3.61 44.36
C LYS A 146 -43.94 -3.69 42.83
N CYS A 147 -42.73 -3.89 42.30
CA CYS A 147 -42.48 -4.07 40.88
C CYS A 147 -42.45 -5.55 40.46
N SER A 148 -42.78 -6.48 41.35
CA SER A 148 -42.64 -7.93 41.11
C SER A 148 -43.53 -8.44 39.98
N ASP A 149 -44.77 -7.96 39.85
CA ASP A 149 -45.65 -8.39 38.78
C ASP A 149 -45.19 -7.88 37.41
N LEU A 150 -44.75 -6.62 37.35
CA LEU A 150 -44.14 -6.05 36.15
C LEU A 150 -42.84 -6.77 35.76
N ALA A 151 -42.06 -7.23 36.74
CA ALA A 151 -40.89 -8.06 36.52
C ALA A 151 -41.24 -9.43 35.93
N LYS A 152 -42.32 -10.07 36.40
CA LYS A 152 -42.82 -11.33 35.81
C LYS A 152 -43.24 -11.13 34.36
N GLU A 153 -43.99 -10.07 34.05
CA GLU A 153 -44.41 -9.77 32.68
C GLU A 153 -43.22 -9.52 31.74
N TYR A 154 -42.22 -8.77 32.21
CA TYR A 154 -40.99 -8.54 31.44
C TYR A 154 -40.24 -9.85 31.15
N MET A 155 -40.10 -10.72 32.16
CA MET A 155 -39.47 -12.04 31.99
C MET A 155 -40.26 -12.93 31.02
N GLN A 156 -41.59 -12.98 31.13
CA GLN A 156 -42.45 -13.75 30.24
C GLN A 156 -42.31 -13.29 28.78
N CYS A 157 -42.23 -11.98 28.54
CA CYS A 157 -41.99 -11.43 27.22
C CYS A 157 -40.62 -11.87 26.66
N ILE A 158 -39.55 -11.81 27.47
CA ILE A 158 -38.22 -12.28 27.08
C ILE A 158 -38.24 -13.77 26.72
N ASP A 159 -38.85 -14.60 27.55
CA ASP A 159 -38.84 -16.05 27.35
C ASP A 159 -39.68 -16.47 26.14
N SER A 160 -40.78 -15.76 25.90
CA SER A 160 -41.58 -15.91 24.68
C SER A 160 -40.75 -15.58 23.44
N ALA A 161 -39.99 -14.49 23.46
CA ALA A 161 -39.11 -14.13 22.36
C ALA A 161 -37.96 -15.11 22.15
N LYS A 162 -37.36 -15.63 23.23
CA LYS A 162 -36.36 -16.72 23.16
C LYS A 162 -36.96 -17.97 22.49
N LYS A 163 -38.20 -18.34 22.85
CA LYS A 163 -38.91 -19.49 22.27
C LYS A 163 -39.17 -19.30 20.78
N VAL A 164 -39.66 -18.12 20.36
CA VAL A 164 -39.84 -17.79 18.95
C VAL A 164 -38.50 -17.86 18.19
N ARG A 165 -37.42 -17.33 18.77
CA ARG A 165 -36.08 -17.39 18.16
C ARG A 165 -35.58 -18.83 18.02
N ALA A 166 -35.86 -19.69 19.01
CA ALA A 166 -35.55 -21.12 18.93
C ALA A 166 -36.33 -21.82 17.82
N LEU A 167 -37.64 -21.55 17.70
CA LEU A 167 -38.48 -22.12 16.64
C LEU A 167 -38.02 -21.70 15.24
N ILE A 168 -37.67 -20.42 15.04
CA ILE A 168 -37.13 -19.93 13.76
C ILE A 168 -35.81 -20.61 13.43
N ARG A 169 -34.92 -20.81 14.41
CA ARG A 169 -33.65 -21.53 14.22
C ARG A 169 -33.87 -22.99 13.84
N SER A 170 -34.82 -23.68 14.49
CA SER A 170 -35.13 -25.07 14.17
C SER A 170 -35.71 -25.22 12.75
N ARG A 171 -36.61 -24.31 12.33
CA ARG A 171 -37.16 -24.33 10.96
C ARG A 171 -36.12 -24.08 9.87
N LYS A 172 -35.15 -23.18 10.12
CA LYS A 172 -34.02 -22.91 9.21
C LYS A 172 -33.02 -24.07 9.08
N LYS A 173 -33.12 -25.08 9.96
CA LYS A 173 -32.21 -26.24 9.97
C LYS A 173 -32.81 -27.46 9.26
N CYS A 174 -34.11 -27.42 8.95
CA CYS A 174 -34.85 -28.48 8.26
C CYS A 174 -34.99 -28.26 6.74
N PHE A 175 -34.48 -27.14 6.23
CA PHE A 175 -34.29 -26.83 4.81
C PHE A 175 -32.80 -26.62 4.56
#